data_AF-A0A132MU27-F1
#
_entry.id   AF-A0A132MU27-F1
#
_cell.length_a   1.000
_cell.length_b   1.000
_cell.length_c   1.000
_cell.angle_alpha   90.00
_cell.angle_beta   90.00
_cell.angle_gamma   90.00
#
_symmetry.space_group_name_H-M   'P 1'
#
loop_
_entity.id
_entity.type
_entity.pdbx_description
1 polymer ?
#
loop_
_entity_poly.entity_id
_entity_poly.type
_entity_poly.pdbx_seq_one_letter_code
_entity_poly.pdbx_strand_id
1 'polypeptide(L)'
;MTIESQLIAPSPVDALLSKLEEPRIVAALNDLLDHADLLAILLVGLNGLVRRGEVIGEAFADAVSELRGAASGASTSWEAVDLPKLASSLATLSSAVADATPALETLLRSDLTDPRVVRVISGVARALLQGAEQEKAEPLKPTGVFSLLRALKDEDVARGLGFLIHVARAFGRELKSP
;
A
#
# COMPACT_ATOMS: atom_id res chain seq x y z
N MET A 1 -8.41 48.04 1.79
CA MET A 1 -7.19 47.66 2.53
C MET A 1 -7.39 46.22 2.97
N THR A 2 -6.91 45.28 2.15
CA THR A 2 -7.11 43.83 2.24
C THR A 2 -5.89 43.20 2.90
N ILE A 3 -6.06 42.54 4.05
CA ILE A 3 -5.00 41.78 4.70
C ILE A 3 -5.51 40.36 4.93
N GLU A 4 -4.93 39.47 4.12
CA GLU A 4 -4.56 38.08 4.42
C GLU A 4 -5.65 37.04 4.74
N SER A 5 -6.22 36.49 3.66
CA SER A 5 -6.70 35.10 3.66
C SER A 5 -5.48 34.18 3.43
N GLN A 6 -4.67 33.97 4.47
CA GLN A 6 -3.59 32.97 4.45
C GLN A 6 -4.22 31.57 4.46
N LEU A 7 -3.83 30.78 3.46
CA LEU A 7 -4.16 29.37 3.27
C LEU A 7 -3.69 28.55 4.48
N ILE A 8 -4.63 28.20 5.38
CA ILE A 8 -4.40 27.17 6.39
C ILE A 8 -4.36 25.84 5.64
N ALA A 9 -3.16 25.30 5.38
CA ALA A 9 -3.02 23.91 4.94
C ALA A 9 -3.71 23.02 5.99
N PRO A 10 -4.51 22.01 5.61
CA PRO A 10 -5.18 21.14 6.57
C PRO A 10 -4.10 20.53 7.47
N SER A 11 -4.21 20.77 8.77
CA SER A 11 -3.21 20.26 9.69
C SER A 11 -3.32 18.73 9.71
N PRO A 12 -2.23 17.99 9.97
CA PRO A 12 -2.28 16.53 10.10
C PRO A 12 -3.33 16.06 11.13
N VAL A 13 -3.65 16.92 12.11
CA VAL A 13 -4.69 16.72 13.11
C VAL A 13 -6.08 16.79 12.48
N ASP A 14 -6.33 17.70 11.54
CA ASP A 14 -7.63 17.81 10.84
C ASP A 14 -7.87 16.61 9.90
N ALA A 15 -6.81 16.06 9.31
CA ALA A 15 -6.87 14.83 8.51
C ALA A 15 -7.15 13.59 9.38
N LEU A 16 -6.70 13.58 10.63
CA LEU A 16 -7.04 12.55 11.61
C LEU A 16 -8.46 12.72 12.13
N LEU A 17 -8.89 13.95 12.41
CA LEU A 17 -10.24 14.28 12.85
C LEU A 17 -11.29 13.84 11.82
N SER A 18 -11.07 14.15 10.53
CA SER A 18 -11.98 13.74 9.45
C SER A 18 -12.08 12.21 9.29
N LYS A 19 -11.03 11.46 9.60
CA LYS A 19 -11.08 9.99 9.65
C LYS A 19 -11.77 9.45 10.91
N LEU A 20 -11.63 10.14 12.04
CA LEU A 20 -12.32 9.80 13.28
C LEU A 20 -13.81 10.18 13.27
N GLU A 21 -14.26 10.99 12.32
CA GLU A 21 -15.68 11.23 12.08
C GLU A 21 -16.38 10.04 11.39
N GLU A 22 -15.61 9.11 10.82
CA GLU A 22 -16.16 7.89 10.21
C GLU A 22 -16.55 6.87 11.31
N PRO A 23 -17.84 6.51 11.46
CA PRO A 23 -18.30 5.66 12.57
C PRO A 23 -17.72 4.24 12.53
N ARG A 24 -17.34 3.76 11.35
CA ARG A 24 -16.63 2.47 11.20
C ARG A 24 -15.21 2.54 11.74
N ILE A 25 -14.52 3.67 11.57
CA ILE A 25 -13.15 3.86 12.07
C ILE A 25 -13.18 3.99 13.58
N VAL A 26 -14.13 4.73 14.15
CA VAL A 26 -14.31 4.82 15.60
C VAL A 26 -14.60 3.46 16.23
N ALA A 27 -15.49 2.67 15.63
CA ALA A 27 -15.82 1.33 16.13
C ALA A 27 -14.60 0.38 16.07
N ALA A 28 -13.85 0.40 14.97
CA ALA A 28 -12.64 -0.40 14.84
C ALA A 28 -11.53 0.06 15.80
N LEU A 29 -11.40 1.38 16.04
CA LEU A 29 -10.43 1.93 16.98
C LEU A 29 -10.80 1.56 18.42
N ASN A 30 -12.10 1.61 18.76
CA ASN A 30 -12.58 1.20 20.07
C ASN A 30 -12.37 -0.29 20.30
N ASP A 31 -12.69 -1.14 19.31
CA ASP A 31 -12.45 -2.58 19.39
C ASP A 31 -10.95 -2.93 19.51
N LEU A 32 -10.08 -2.18 18.82
CA LEU A 32 -8.63 -2.32 18.91
C LEU A 32 -8.10 -1.87 20.29
N LEU A 33 -8.66 -0.79 20.85
CA LEU A 33 -8.34 -0.29 22.19
C LEU A 33 -8.84 -1.24 23.28
N ASP A 34 -10.03 -1.82 23.12
CA ASP A 34 -10.63 -2.79 24.03
C ASP A 34 -9.80 -4.09 24.11
N HIS A 35 -9.05 -4.41 23.04
CA HIS A 35 -8.17 -5.57 22.95
C HIS A 35 -6.67 -5.21 22.91
N ALA A 36 -6.30 -4.00 23.35
CA ALA A 36 -4.92 -3.51 23.29
C ALA A 36 -3.92 -4.38 24.08
N ASP A 37 -4.35 -5.00 25.18
CA ASP A 37 -3.51 -5.90 25.96
C ASP A 37 -3.16 -7.19 25.18
N LEU A 38 -4.11 -7.71 24.39
CA LEU A 38 -3.86 -8.86 23.52
C LEU A 38 -2.92 -8.48 22.37
N LEU A 39 -3.06 -7.27 21.82
CA LEU A 39 -2.14 -6.76 20.79
C LEU A 39 -0.72 -6.61 21.32
N ALA A 40 -0.55 -6.16 22.57
CA ALA A 40 0.75 -6.07 23.20
C ALA A 40 1.41 -7.45 23.33
N ILE A 41 0.65 -8.48 23.75
CA ILE A 41 1.13 -9.86 23.85
C ILE A 41 1.48 -10.42 22.46
N LEU A 42 0.63 -10.16 21.46
CA LEU A 42 0.83 -10.63 20.08
C LEU A 42 2.05 -9.95 19.44
N LEU A 43 2.25 -8.66 19.70
CA LEU A 43 3.41 -7.90 19.22
C LEU A 43 4.71 -8.33 19.89
N VAL A 44 4.67 -8.65 21.20
CA VAL A 44 5.82 -9.22 21.91
C VAL A 44 6.14 -10.62 21.40
N GLY A 45 5.12 -11.46 21.16
CA GLY A 45 5.27 -12.78 20.56
C GLY A 45 5.85 -12.72 19.15
N LEU A 46 5.35 -11.80 18.32
CA LEU A 46 5.82 -11.57 16.95
C LEU A 46 7.25 -11.03 16.93
N ASN A 47 7.59 -10.08 17.81
CA ASN A 47 8.96 -9.58 17.97
C ASN A 47 9.92 -10.68 18.45
N GLY A 48 9.45 -11.60 19.29
CA GLY A 48 10.20 -12.80 19.69
C GLY A 48 10.41 -13.77 18.52
N LEU A 49 9.40 -13.97 17.68
CA LEU A 49 9.48 -14.81 16.48
C LEU A 49 10.45 -14.22 15.44
N VAL A 50 10.36 -12.92 15.16
CA VAL A 50 11.23 -12.21 14.21
C VAL A 50 12.68 -12.21 14.69
N ARG A 51 12.93 -11.98 15.99
CA ARG A 51 14.29 -12.04 16.57
C ARG A 51 14.90 -13.44 16.57
N ARG A 52 14.08 -14.50 16.52
CA ARG A 52 14.52 -15.91 16.54
C ARG A 52 14.49 -16.56 15.16
N GLY A 53 13.91 -15.87 14.18
CA GLY A 53 13.77 -16.31 12.78
C GLY A 53 15.08 -16.47 12.01
N GLU A 54 16.21 -15.96 12.52
CA GLU A 54 17.52 -16.21 11.89
C GLU A 54 18.15 -17.58 12.20
N VAL A 55 17.61 -18.36 13.15
CA VAL A 55 18.31 -19.59 13.62
C VAL A 55 17.45 -20.87 13.60
N ILE A 56 16.12 -20.81 13.43
CA ILE A 56 15.28 -21.99 13.73
C ILE A 56 14.11 -22.16 12.76
N GLY A 57 14.40 -22.64 11.54
CA GLY A 57 13.36 -23.09 10.61
C GLY A 57 12.68 -24.39 11.04
N GLU A 58 13.44 -25.34 11.60
CA GLU A 58 12.93 -26.66 11.99
C GLU A 58 12.09 -26.65 13.27
N ALA A 59 12.53 -25.96 14.33
CA ALA A 59 11.69 -25.89 15.54
C ALA A 59 10.46 -24.98 15.42
N PHE A 60 10.38 -24.16 14.35
CA PHE A 60 9.14 -23.45 14.03
C PHE A 60 8.08 -24.41 13.47
N ALA A 61 8.48 -25.35 12.60
CA ALA A 61 7.59 -26.39 12.10
C ALA A 61 7.08 -27.28 13.24
N ASP A 62 7.96 -27.63 14.17
CA ASP A 62 7.60 -28.42 15.35
C ASP A 62 6.67 -27.64 16.30
N ALA A 63 6.95 -26.35 16.57
CA ALA A 63 6.09 -25.52 17.40
C ALA A 63 4.69 -25.29 16.79
N VAL A 64 4.59 -25.16 15.46
CA VAL A 64 3.30 -25.08 14.75
C VAL A 64 2.55 -26.41 14.80
N SER A 65 3.27 -27.53 14.72
CA SER A 65 2.69 -28.88 14.86
C SER A 65 2.18 -29.13 16.28
N GLU A 66 2.94 -28.71 17.29
CA GLU A 66 2.60 -28.83 18.70
C GLU A 66 1.43 -27.92 19.09
N LEU A 67 1.39 -26.69 18.56
CA LEU A 67 0.25 -25.77 18.74
C LEU A 67 -1.01 -26.30 18.07
N ARG A 68 -0.90 -26.91 16.88
CA ARG A 68 -2.02 -27.60 16.21
C ARG A 68 -2.50 -28.80 17.03
N GLY A 69 -1.58 -29.56 17.61
CA GLY A 69 -1.87 -30.67 18.52
C GLY A 69 -2.58 -30.24 19.80
N ALA A 70 -2.11 -29.15 20.42
CA ALA A 70 -2.72 -28.56 21.61
C ALA A 70 -4.11 -27.96 21.32
N ALA A 71 -4.29 -27.32 20.17
CA ALA A 71 -5.58 -26.80 19.72
C ALA A 71 -6.60 -27.91 19.41
N SER A 72 -6.16 -29.08 18.95
CA SER A 72 -7.03 -30.25 18.81
C SER A 72 -7.38 -30.96 20.13
N GLY A 73 -6.63 -30.69 21.21
CA GLY A 73 -6.88 -31.23 22.56
C GLY A 73 -7.71 -30.31 23.46
N ALA A 74 -7.74 -29.01 23.18
CA ALA A 74 -8.54 -28.03 23.92
C ALA A 74 -9.94 -27.91 23.30
N SER A 75 -10.83 -28.84 23.63
CA SER A 75 -12.27 -28.67 23.44
C SER A 75 -12.79 -27.62 24.43
N THR A 76 -12.56 -26.34 24.15
CA THR A 76 -13.18 -25.27 24.96
C THR A 76 -13.44 -24.02 24.11
N SER A 77 -14.72 -23.84 23.78
CA SER A 77 -15.38 -22.56 23.48
C SER A 77 -14.81 -21.68 22.35
N TRP A 78 -14.80 -22.19 21.11
CA TRP A 78 -14.62 -21.39 19.89
C TRP A 78 -15.71 -21.68 18.86
N GLU A 79 -16.97 -21.74 19.30
CA GLU A 79 -18.10 -22.23 18.48
C GLU A 79 -18.45 -21.34 17.27
N ALA A 80 -17.82 -20.16 17.15
CA ALA A 80 -17.98 -19.24 16.02
C ALA A 80 -16.79 -19.20 15.06
N VAL A 81 -15.66 -19.84 15.39
CA VAL A 81 -14.47 -19.86 14.54
C VAL A 81 -14.20 -21.30 14.15
N ASP A 82 -14.60 -21.67 12.94
CA ASP A 82 -14.17 -22.92 12.30
C ASP A 82 -12.65 -22.86 12.10
N LEU A 83 -11.89 -23.14 13.15
CA LEU A 83 -10.44 -23.27 13.11
C LEU A 83 -9.95 -24.18 11.98
N PRO A 84 -10.65 -25.27 11.60
CA PRO A 84 -10.28 -26.06 10.44
C PRO A 84 -10.42 -25.28 9.12
N LYS A 85 -11.44 -24.43 8.98
CA LYS A 85 -11.62 -23.57 7.80
C LYS A 85 -10.66 -22.40 7.78
N LEU A 86 -10.35 -21.85 8.95
CA LEU A 86 -9.34 -20.79 9.08
C LEU A 86 -7.95 -21.34 8.73
N ALA A 87 -7.61 -22.53 9.24
CA ALA A 87 -6.36 -23.22 8.93
C ALA A 87 -6.27 -23.60 7.46
N SER A 88 -7.36 -24.08 6.84
CA SER A 88 -7.37 -24.39 5.41
C SER A 88 -7.31 -23.14 4.54
N SER A 89 -7.97 -22.06 4.96
CA SER A 89 -7.92 -20.76 4.29
C SER A 89 -6.54 -20.12 4.41
N LEU A 90 -5.91 -20.19 5.59
CA LEU A 90 -4.52 -19.77 5.81
C LEU A 90 -3.54 -20.65 5.04
N ALA A 91 -3.74 -21.97 4.97
CA ALA A 91 -2.90 -22.85 4.19
C ALA A 91 -3.03 -22.57 2.69
N THR A 92 -4.25 -22.30 2.20
CA THR A 92 -4.51 -21.94 0.80
C THR A 92 -3.95 -20.56 0.48
N LEU A 93 -4.10 -19.58 1.37
CA LEU A 93 -3.51 -18.26 1.20
C LEU A 93 -1.98 -18.34 1.26
N SER A 94 -1.44 -19.14 2.18
CA SER A 94 -0.02 -19.36 2.34
C SER A 94 0.56 -20.11 1.14
N SER A 95 -0.15 -21.06 0.54
CA SER A 95 0.32 -21.73 -0.68
C SER A 95 0.24 -20.77 -1.86
N ALA A 96 -0.84 -20.01 -2.00
CA ALA A 96 -0.98 -19.01 -3.06
C ALA A 96 0.08 -17.90 -2.95
N VAL A 97 0.40 -17.47 -1.72
CA VAL A 97 1.48 -16.53 -1.45
C VAL A 97 2.84 -17.19 -1.67
N ALA A 98 3.06 -18.44 -1.24
CA ALA A 98 4.30 -19.19 -1.49
C ALA A 98 4.55 -19.37 -3.00
N ASP A 99 3.51 -19.69 -3.77
CA ASP A 99 3.57 -19.82 -5.22
C ASP A 99 3.81 -18.46 -5.91
N ALA A 100 3.28 -17.38 -5.32
CA ALA A 100 3.54 -16.01 -5.76
C ALA A 100 4.86 -15.44 -5.21
N THR A 101 5.51 -16.11 -4.25
CA THR A 101 6.71 -15.62 -3.55
C THR A 101 7.88 -15.43 -4.49
N PRO A 102 8.17 -16.29 -5.49
CA PRO A 102 9.25 -16.04 -6.44
C PRO A 102 9.01 -14.77 -7.26
N ALA A 103 7.76 -14.50 -7.64
CA ALA A 103 7.39 -13.27 -8.35
C ALA A 103 7.44 -12.06 -7.41
N LEU A 104 6.95 -12.18 -6.18
CA LEU A 104 7.03 -11.13 -5.16
C LEU A 104 8.48 -10.84 -4.76
N GLU A 105 9.33 -11.84 -4.59
CA GLU A 105 10.75 -11.71 -4.26
C GLU A 105 11.53 -11.11 -5.42
N THR A 106 11.16 -11.46 -6.66
CA THR A 106 11.69 -10.79 -7.86
C THR A 106 11.25 -9.33 -7.89
N LEU A 107 9.99 -9.00 -7.59
CA LEU A 107 9.52 -7.61 -7.49
C LEU A 107 10.17 -6.85 -6.32
N LEU A 108 10.30 -7.48 -5.16
CA LEU A 108 10.86 -6.89 -3.94
C LEU A 108 12.37 -6.69 -4.01
N ARG A 109 13.08 -7.57 -4.73
CA ARG A 109 14.51 -7.41 -5.04
C ARG A 109 14.76 -6.60 -6.32
N SER A 110 13.74 -6.33 -7.13
CA SER A 110 13.86 -5.44 -8.28
C SER A 110 13.93 -3.98 -7.84
N ASP A 111 14.34 -3.11 -8.77
CA ASP A 111 14.40 -1.65 -8.59
C ASP A 111 13.05 -1.02 -8.17
N LEU A 112 11.94 -1.77 -8.16
CA LEU A 112 10.63 -1.31 -7.69
C LEU A 112 10.60 -0.97 -6.19
N THR A 113 11.49 -1.52 -5.36
CA THR A 113 11.63 -1.13 -3.95
C THR A 113 12.64 0.00 -3.74
N ASP A 114 13.35 0.46 -4.79
CA ASP A 114 14.25 1.61 -4.67
C ASP A 114 13.42 2.86 -4.32
N PRO A 115 13.75 3.58 -3.23
CA PRO A 115 13.10 4.84 -2.86
C PRO A 115 13.07 5.90 -3.98
N ARG A 116 13.95 5.83 -4.98
CA ARG A 116 13.94 6.67 -6.19
C ARG A 116 12.79 6.31 -7.12
N VAL A 117 12.58 5.02 -7.40
CA VAL A 117 11.52 4.53 -8.28
C VAL A 117 10.16 4.78 -7.65
N VAL A 118 10.01 4.51 -6.35
CA VAL A 118 8.80 4.82 -5.59
C VAL A 118 8.44 6.31 -5.66
N ARG A 119 9.44 7.21 -5.58
CA ARG A 119 9.22 8.67 -5.72
C ARG A 119 8.73 9.06 -7.11
N VAL A 120 9.27 8.47 -8.17
CA VAL A 120 8.83 8.73 -9.56
C VAL A 120 7.39 8.25 -9.75
N ILE A 121 7.08 7.02 -9.34
CA ILE A 121 5.73 6.45 -9.43
C ILE A 121 4.73 7.29 -8.62
N SER A 122 5.09 7.69 -7.40
CA SER A 122 4.25 8.55 -6.56
C SER A 122 4.06 9.94 -7.17
N GLY A 123 5.05 10.45 -7.91
CA GLY A 123 4.94 11.70 -8.67
C GLY A 123 3.92 11.58 -9.80
N VAL A 124 4.00 10.52 -10.60
CA VAL A 124 3.05 10.23 -11.69
C VAL A 124 1.64 10.02 -11.13
N ALA A 125 1.48 9.24 -10.06
CA ALA A 125 0.18 9.00 -9.43
C ALA A 125 -0.47 10.30 -8.92
N ARG A 126 0.31 11.18 -8.28
CA ARG A 126 -0.18 12.50 -7.85
C ARG A 126 -0.58 13.38 -9.02
N ALA A 127 0.22 13.41 -10.09
CA ALA A 127 -0.12 14.17 -11.29
C ALA A 127 -1.41 13.68 -11.96
N LEU A 128 -1.63 12.35 -12.00
CA LEU A 128 -2.87 11.76 -12.50
C LEU A 128 -4.07 12.13 -11.64
N LEU A 129 -3.94 12.04 -10.31
CA LEU A 129 -5.02 12.41 -9.40
C LEU A 129 -5.36 13.91 -9.50
N GLN A 130 -4.34 14.77 -9.51
CA GLN A 130 -4.50 16.22 -9.69
C GLN A 130 -5.14 16.55 -11.04
N GLY A 131 -4.72 15.88 -12.12
CA GLY A 131 -5.32 16.06 -13.44
C GLY A 131 -6.80 15.65 -13.47
N ALA A 132 -7.14 14.52 -12.85
CA ALA A 132 -8.53 14.05 -12.74
C ALA A 132 -9.42 14.96 -11.87
N GLU A 133 -8.86 15.55 -10.82
CA GLU A 133 -9.55 16.56 -10.00
C GLU A 133 -9.73 17.88 -10.74
N GLN A 134 -8.69 18.35 -11.45
CA GLN A 134 -8.74 19.57 -12.25
C GLN A 134 -9.70 19.44 -13.43
N GLU A 135 -9.78 18.29 -14.10
CA GLU A 135 -10.77 18.06 -15.16
C GLU A 135 -12.21 18.13 -14.63
N LYS A 136 -12.45 17.67 -13.41
CA LYS A 136 -13.77 17.79 -12.76
C LYS A 136 -14.10 19.23 -12.38
N ALA A 137 -13.11 19.98 -11.87
CA ALA A 137 -13.28 21.36 -11.45
C ALA A 137 -13.41 22.32 -12.65
N GLU A 138 -12.50 22.19 -13.62
CA GLU A 138 -12.46 22.96 -14.87
C GLU A 138 -12.21 22.01 -16.05
N PRO A 139 -13.28 21.42 -16.60
CA PRO A 139 -13.14 20.56 -17.77
C PRO A 139 -12.62 21.38 -18.93
N LEU A 140 -11.46 20.96 -19.46
CA LEU A 140 -10.92 21.52 -20.69
C LEU A 140 -11.94 21.27 -21.80
N LYS A 141 -12.47 22.35 -22.36
CA LYS A 141 -13.29 22.33 -23.59
C LYS A 141 -12.45 22.96 -24.70
N PRO A 142 -11.65 22.16 -25.44
CA PRO A 142 -10.85 22.69 -26.53
C PRO A 142 -11.80 23.28 -27.58
N THR A 143 -11.84 24.60 -27.67
CA THR A 143 -12.78 25.34 -28.53
C THR A 143 -12.29 25.40 -29.99
N GLY A 144 -11.14 24.78 -30.30
CA GLY A 144 -10.61 24.60 -31.65
C GLY A 144 -9.12 24.22 -31.71
N VAL A 145 -8.61 23.98 -32.92
CA VAL A 145 -7.20 23.60 -33.19
C VAL A 145 -6.16 24.59 -32.64
N PHE A 146 -6.50 25.88 -32.55
CA PHE A 146 -5.62 26.90 -31.97
C PHE A 146 -5.47 26.76 -30.44
N SER A 147 -6.52 26.31 -29.75
CA SER A 147 -6.46 26.03 -28.30
C SER A 147 -5.58 24.81 -28.00
N LEU A 148 -5.61 23.80 -28.89
CA LEU A 148 -4.73 22.64 -28.82
C LEU A 148 -3.26 23.02 -29.02
N LEU A 149 -2.98 23.85 -30.02
CA LEU A 149 -1.63 24.36 -30.26
C LEU A 149 -1.12 25.21 -29.10
N ARG A 150 -2.00 26.00 -28.46
CA ARG A 150 -1.64 26.77 -27.28
C ARG A 150 -1.32 25.87 -26.08
N ALA A 151 -2.11 24.82 -25.85
CA ALA A 151 -1.83 23.83 -24.81
C ALA A 151 -0.50 23.10 -25.06
N LEU A 152 -0.17 22.78 -26.32
CA LEU A 152 1.10 22.16 -26.66
C LEU A 152 2.30 23.10 -26.49
N LYS A 153 2.09 24.41 -26.61
CA LYS A 153 3.11 25.45 -26.38
C LYS A 153 3.32 25.77 -24.90
N ASP A 154 2.48 25.23 -24.02
CA ASP A 154 2.62 25.40 -22.58
C ASP A 154 3.94 24.79 -22.08
N GLU A 155 4.65 25.49 -21.21
CA GLU A 155 5.96 25.09 -20.72
C GLU A 155 5.90 23.83 -19.84
N ASP A 156 4.81 23.63 -19.08
CA ASP A 156 4.59 22.42 -18.27
C ASP A 156 4.29 21.21 -19.17
N VAL A 157 3.46 21.40 -20.20
CA VAL A 157 3.14 20.35 -21.17
C VAL A 157 4.39 19.93 -21.96
N ALA A 158 5.20 20.89 -22.40
CA ALA A 158 6.46 20.63 -23.09
C ALA A 158 7.43 19.83 -22.21
N ARG A 159 7.53 20.16 -20.90
CA ARG A 159 8.36 19.41 -19.93
C ARG A 159 7.86 17.98 -19.74
N GLY A 160 6.55 17.77 -19.60
CA GLY A 160 5.95 16.44 -19.46
C GLY A 160 6.17 15.56 -20.69
N LEU A 161 5.95 16.11 -21.89
CA LEU A 161 6.23 15.42 -23.15
C LEU A 161 7.72 15.11 -23.33
N GLY A 162 8.59 16.05 -22.95
CA GLY A 162 10.04 15.84 -22.95
C GLY A 162 10.44 14.64 -22.09
N PHE A 163 9.90 14.54 -20.87
CA PHE A 163 10.12 13.38 -20.00
C PHE A 163 9.66 12.08 -20.67
N LEU A 164 8.45 12.03 -21.23
CA LEU A 164 7.93 10.83 -21.91
C LEU A 164 8.80 10.40 -23.10
N ILE A 165 9.32 11.36 -23.86
CA ILE A 165 10.27 11.08 -24.96
C ILE A 165 11.56 10.45 -24.42
N HIS A 166 12.09 10.96 -23.31
CA HIS A 166 13.30 10.40 -22.70
C HIS A 166 13.08 8.99 -22.16
N VAL A 167 11.93 8.73 -21.54
CA VAL A 167 11.52 7.37 -21.09
C VAL A 167 11.42 6.42 -22.27
N ALA A 168 10.70 6.81 -23.34
CA ALA A 168 10.56 5.99 -24.54
C ALA A 168 11.93 5.68 -25.19
N ARG A 169 12.85 6.65 -25.22
CA ARG A 169 14.21 6.44 -25.73
C ARG A 169 15.03 5.49 -24.86
N ALA A 170 14.91 5.57 -23.54
CA ALA A 170 15.61 4.67 -22.62
C ALA A 170 15.11 3.24 -22.77
N PHE A 171 13.79 3.06 -22.71
CA PHE A 171 13.15 1.77 -22.87
C PHE A 171 13.47 1.11 -24.24
N GLY A 172 13.44 1.89 -25.32
CA GLY A 172 13.81 1.38 -26.65
C GLY A 172 15.27 0.92 -26.77
N ARG A 173 16.19 1.45 -25.94
CA ARG A 173 17.58 0.97 -25.89
C ARG A 173 17.71 -0.35 -25.13
N GLU A 174 16.94 -0.52 -24.06
CA GLU A 174 16.87 -1.79 -23.31
C GLU A 174 16.30 -2.90 -24.20
N LEU A 175 15.20 -2.66 -24.91
CA LEU A 175 14.63 -3.64 -25.84
C LEU A 175 15.56 -4.04 -27.00
N LYS A 176 16.54 -3.20 -27.32
CA LYS A 176 17.55 -3.48 -28.36
C LYS A 176 18.72 -4.31 -27.82
N SER A 177 18.90 -4.35 -26.52
CA SER A 177 19.96 -5.12 -25.86
C SER A 177 19.37 -6.48 -25.47
N PRO A 178 19.87 -7.59 -26.04
CA PRO A 178 19.30 -8.93 -25.85
C PRO A 178 19.40 -9.44 -24.40
#